data_AF-A0A0C3DV96-F1
#
_entry.id   AF-A0A0C3DV96-F1
#
_cell.length_a   1.000
_cell.length_b   1.000
_cell.length_c   1.000
_cell.angle_alpha   90.00
_cell.angle_beta   90.00
_cell.angle_gamma   90.00
#
_symmetry.space_group_name_H-M   'P 1'
#
loop_
_entity.id
_entity.type
_entity.pdbx_description
1 polymer ?
#
loop_
_entity_poly.entity_id
_entity_poly.type
_entity_poly.pdbx_seq_one_letter_code
_entity_poly.pdbx_strand_id
1 'polypeptide(L)'
;CGRSTPPLPLAIQCISLDEATFVMQTLWDVLEPILPEPSTSELLGALSTLTNVRNLLSEDQDGFYAVVVGAPAGIHHTRDSAVNSESTFSWPKWERFDTLHEALAYMVVKGVEELLPPIIPDTSIGELSLI
;
A
#
# COMPACT_ATOMS: atom_id res chain seq x y z
N CYS A 1 17.10 -2.38 16.89
CA CYS A 1 15.83 -2.97 17.37
C CYS A 1 14.69 -2.15 16.76
N GLY A 2 13.72 -2.78 16.06
CA GLY A 2 12.62 -2.06 15.40
C GLY A 2 12.25 -2.53 13.98
N ARG A 3 13.02 -3.46 13.38
CA ARG A 3 12.73 -4.03 12.05
C ARG A 3 11.84 -5.29 12.08
N SER A 4 11.68 -5.90 13.26
CA SER A 4 10.97 -7.18 13.41
C SER A 4 9.47 -7.03 13.72
N THR A 5 9.00 -5.81 13.99
CA THR A 5 7.58 -5.53 14.19
C THR A 5 6.99 -4.95 12.90
N PRO A 6 5.90 -5.53 12.36
CA PRO A 6 5.19 -4.96 11.22
C PRO A 6 4.79 -3.51 11.54
N PRO A 7 4.73 -2.60 10.56
CA PRO A 7 4.38 -1.21 10.80
C PRO A 7 2.87 -1.18 11.07
N LEU A 8 2.49 -1.42 12.31
CA LEU A 8 1.11 -1.34 12.74
C LEU A 8 1.07 -0.45 13.99
N PRO A 9 0.38 0.69 13.93
CA PRO A 9 -0.66 1.02 12.96
C PRO A 9 -0.14 1.67 11.67
N LEU A 10 -0.58 1.13 10.52
CA LEU A 10 -0.52 1.81 9.24
C LEU A 10 -1.71 2.76 9.16
N ALA A 11 -1.45 4.07 9.10
CA ALA A 11 -2.50 5.04 8.82
C ALA A 11 -2.79 5.05 7.32
N ILE A 12 -4.06 5.03 6.95
CA ILE A 12 -4.54 5.26 5.59
C ILE A 12 -5.42 6.50 5.68
N GLN A 13 -5.05 7.55 4.96
CA GLN A 13 -5.90 8.72 4.80
C GLN A 13 -7.11 8.29 3.98
N CYS A 14 -8.31 8.72 4.38
CA CYS A 14 -9.53 8.52 3.60
C CYS A 14 -10.26 9.86 3.48
N ILE A 15 -10.95 10.07 2.38
CA ILE A 15 -11.68 11.34 2.10
C ILE A 15 -13.07 11.38 2.74
N SER A 16 -13.59 10.23 3.19
CA SER A 16 -14.88 10.13 3.86
C SER A 16 -14.93 8.99 4.88
N LEU A 17 -15.93 9.01 5.77
CA LEU A 17 -16.17 7.91 6.71
C LEU A 17 -16.60 6.62 6.00
N ASP A 18 -17.38 6.74 4.92
CA ASP A 18 -17.84 5.59 4.14
C ASP A 18 -16.65 4.89 3.48
N GLU A 19 -15.72 5.68 2.91
CA GLU A 19 -14.47 5.17 2.36
C GLU A 19 -13.62 4.50 3.44
N ALA A 20 -13.44 5.15 4.59
CA ALA A 20 -12.67 4.58 5.70
C ALA A 20 -13.27 3.25 6.19
N THR A 21 -14.61 3.17 6.25
CA THR A 21 -15.33 1.95 6.64
C THR A 21 -15.14 0.85 5.60
N PHE A 22 -15.26 1.20 4.31
CA PHE A 22 -15.07 0.26 3.21
C PHE A 22 -13.64 -0.29 3.15
N VAL A 23 -12.64 0.58 3.30
CA VAL A 23 -11.21 0.20 3.39
C VAL A 23 -10.99 -0.73 4.58
N MET A 24 -11.50 -0.36 5.75
CA MET A 24 -11.33 -1.16 6.97
C MET A 24 -11.95 -2.56 6.83
N GLN A 25 -13.19 -2.65 6.33
CA GLN A 25 -13.87 -3.94 6.13
C GLN A 25 -13.13 -4.81 5.10
N THR A 26 -12.75 -4.23 3.97
CA THR A 26 -12.05 -4.96 2.90
C THR A 26 -10.72 -5.50 3.41
N LEU A 27 -9.93 -4.68 4.11
CA LEU A 27 -8.66 -5.12 4.67
C LEU A 27 -8.85 -6.11 5.81
N TRP A 28 -9.87 -5.95 6.65
CA TRP A 28 -10.15 -6.89 7.73
C TRP A 28 -10.42 -8.30 7.20
N ASP A 29 -11.28 -8.42 6.19
CA ASP A 29 -11.63 -9.72 5.58
C ASP A 29 -10.41 -10.44 5.00
N VAL A 30 -9.41 -9.68 4.56
CA VAL A 30 -8.15 -10.19 4.01
C VAL A 30 -7.17 -10.60 5.11
N LEU A 31 -7.10 -9.82 6.19
CA LEU A 31 -6.09 -9.96 7.24
C LEU A 31 -6.52 -10.91 8.35
N GLU A 32 -7.81 -10.98 8.69
CA GLU A 32 -8.34 -11.83 9.75
C GLU A 32 -7.85 -13.29 9.68
N PRO A 33 -7.77 -13.94 8.49
CA PRO A 33 -7.31 -15.33 8.40
C PRO A 33 -5.83 -15.55 8.72
N ILE A 34 -4.99 -14.51 8.67
CA ILE A 34 -3.53 -14.60 8.84
C ILE A 34 -3.04 -13.97 10.15
N LEU A 35 -3.95 -13.42 10.96
CA LEU A 35 -3.66 -12.91 12.29
C LEU A 35 -3.45 -14.06 13.30
N PRO A 36 -2.70 -13.85 14.40
CA PRO A 36 -2.26 -12.57 14.97
C PRO A 36 -0.88 -12.06 14.50
N GLU A 37 -0.01 -12.94 14.00
CA GLU A 37 1.38 -12.59 13.67
C GLU A 37 1.78 -13.10 12.28
N PRO A 38 1.26 -12.48 11.20
CA PRO A 38 1.64 -12.87 9.85
C PRO A 38 3.10 -12.49 9.56
N SER A 39 3.81 -13.37 8.86
CA SER A 39 5.09 -13.02 8.24
C SER A 39 4.89 -11.96 7.14
N THR A 40 5.96 -11.25 6.79
CA THR A 40 5.94 -10.28 5.67
C THR A 40 5.46 -10.91 4.37
N SER A 41 5.86 -12.16 4.09
CA SER A 41 5.43 -12.89 2.89
C SER A 41 3.95 -13.26 2.92
N GLU A 42 3.41 -13.67 4.07
CA GLU A 42 1.97 -13.98 4.21
C GLU A 42 1.13 -12.70 4.04
N LEU A 43 1.60 -11.59 4.61
CA LEU A 43 0.94 -10.29 4.48
C LEU A 43 0.93 -9.80 3.03
N LEU A 44 2.09 -9.85 2.34
CA LEU A 44 2.17 -9.51 0.91
C LEU A 44 1.31 -10.45 0.06
N GLY A 45 1.31 -11.74 0.38
CA GLY A 45 0.49 -12.73 -0.31
C GLY A 45 -0.99 -12.43 -0.17
N ALA A 46 -1.48 -12.17 1.04
CA ALA A 46 -2.88 -11.85 1.30
C ALA A 46 -3.33 -10.56 0.59
N LEU A 47 -2.51 -9.50 0.68
CA LEU A 47 -2.79 -8.22 0.01
C LEU A 47 -2.74 -8.33 -1.52
N SER A 48 -1.88 -9.19 -2.07
CA SER A 48 -1.69 -9.32 -3.52
C SER A 48 -2.62 -10.32 -4.18
N THR A 49 -3.20 -11.28 -3.46
CA THR A 49 -4.00 -12.36 -4.07
C THR A 49 -5.46 -11.97 -4.27
N LEU A 50 -5.96 -11.01 -3.50
CA LEU A 50 -7.38 -10.66 -3.49
C LEU A 50 -7.67 -9.46 -4.39
N THR A 51 -8.48 -9.69 -5.44
CA THR A 51 -8.94 -8.68 -6.39
C THR A 51 -9.56 -7.47 -5.70
N ASN A 52 -10.25 -7.68 -4.58
CA ASN A 52 -10.89 -6.61 -3.80
C ASN A 52 -9.86 -5.61 -3.25
N VAL A 53 -8.67 -6.06 -2.85
CA VAL A 53 -7.59 -5.18 -2.37
C VAL A 53 -6.90 -4.48 -3.54
N ARG A 54 -6.67 -5.20 -4.65
CA ARG A 54 -6.09 -4.60 -5.87
C ARG A 54 -6.95 -3.49 -6.44
N ASN A 55 -8.26 -3.67 -6.41
CA ASN A 55 -9.22 -2.70 -6.93
C ASN A 55 -9.70 -1.71 -5.86
N LEU A 56 -9.21 -1.81 -4.61
CA LEU A 56 -9.60 -0.94 -3.52
C LEU A 56 -9.18 0.49 -3.83
N LEU A 57 -10.18 1.37 -3.97
CA LEU A 57 -9.99 2.77 -4.37
C LEU A 57 -9.30 2.94 -5.75
N SER A 58 -9.44 1.96 -6.65
CA SER A 58 -8.81 1.98 -7.99
C SER A 58 -9.31 3.09 -8.93
N GLU A 59 -10.41 3.77 -8.60
CA GLU A 59 -10.92 4.91 -9.37
C GLU A 59 -10.23 6.24 -9.01
N ASP A 60 -9.34 6.25 -8.02
CA ASP A 60 -8.62 7.46 -7.63
C ASP A 60 -7.52 7.82 -8.64
N GLN A 61 -7.71 8.92 -9.37
CA GLN A 61 -6.79 9.37 -10.41
C GLN A 61 -5.55 10.08 -9.86
N ASP A 62 -5.61 10.57 -8.62
CA ASP A 62 -4.53 11.35 -8.02
C ASP A 62 -3.45 10.47 -7.38
N GLY A 63 -3.71 9.15 -7.29
CA GLY A 63 -2.80 8.14 -6.77
C GLY A 63 -2.58 8.22 -5.26
N PHE A 64 -1.70 7.36 -4.77
CA PHE A 64 -1.45 7.16 -3.34
C PHE A 64 0.02 7.43 -3.00
N TYR A 65 0.26 8.07 -1.86
CA TYR A 65 1.60 8.45 -1.42
C TYR A 65 1.94 7.70 -0.15
N ALA A 66 2.80 6.69 -0.25
CA ALA A 66 3.23 5.87 0.88
C ALA A 66 4.41 6.53 1.57
N VAL A 67 4.22 6.99 2.80
CA VAL A 67 5.24 7.63 3.66
C VAL A 67 5.69 6.62 4.70
N VAL A 68 6.87 6.02 4.49
CA VAL A 68 7.48 5.05 5.43
C VAL A 68 8.19 5.78 6.58
N VAL A 69 8.85 6.90 6.27
CA VAL A 69 9.53 7.75 7.26
C VAL A 69 8.97 9.15 7.17
N GLY A 70 8.11 9.51 8.13
CA GLY A 70 7.46 10.81 8.25
C GLY A 70 6.59 10.89 9.50
N ALA A 71 5.96 12.06 9.72
CA ALA A 71 5.02 12.33 10.80
C ALA A 71 3.77 13.08 10.28
N PRO A 72 2.64 12.37 10.04
CA PRO A 72 2.44 10.93 10.25
C PRO A 72 3.00 10.08 9.09
N ALA A 73 3.53 8.91 9.41
CA ALA A 73 3.77 7.85 8.44
C ALA A 73 2.44 7.16 8.08
N GLY A 74 2.29 6.72 6.83
CA GLY A 74 1.03 6.20 6.34
C GLY A 74 0.89 6.33 4.83
N ILE A 75 -0.32 6.06 4.34
CA ILE A 75 -0.70 6.26 2.94
C ILE A 75 -1.57 7.52 2.86
N HIS A 76 -1.19 8.46 2.00
CA HIS A 76 -1.87 9.73 1.80
C HIS A 76 -2.50 9.79 0.40
N HIS A 77 -3.60 10.54 0.26
CA HIS A 77 -4.26 10.78 -1.03
C HIS A 77 -3.67 11.97 -1.81
N THR A 78 -2.87 12.81 -1.16
CA THR A 78 -2.32 14.01 -1.79
C THR A 78 -0.82 14.12 -1.57
N ARG A 79 -0.13 14.62 -2.60
CA ARG A 79 1.30 14.95 -2.52
C ARG A 79 1.58 15.93 -1.40
N ASP A 80 0.76 16.97 -1.27
CA ASP A 80 0.93 17.99 -0.23
C ASP A 80 0.85 17.36 1.16
N SER A 81 -0.08 16.43 1.39
CA SER A 81 -0.15 15.73 2.67
C SER A 81 1.08 14.86 2.92
N ALA A 82 1.63 14.21 1.90
CA ALA A 82 2.84 13.39 2.03
C ALA A 82 4.10 14.24 2.27
N VAL A 83 4.24 15.35 1.56
CA VAL A 83 5.35 16.31 1.74
C VAL A 83 5.28 16.97 3.11
N ASN A 84 4.07 17.33 3.58
CA ASN A 84 3.89 17.86 4.93
C ASN A 84 4.25 16.82 6.01
N SER A 85 4.16 15.53 5.71
CA SER A 85 4.62 14.44 6.59
C SER A 85 6.15 14.34 6.67
N GLU A 86 6.93 15.01 5.83
CA GLU A 86 8.42 14.96 5.89
C GLU A 86 8.96 15.53 7.21
N SER A 87 8.21 16.42 7.88
CA SER A 87 8.54 17.00 9.19
C SER A 87 10.01 17.45 9.29
N THR A 88 10.66 17.28 10.45
CA THR A 88 12.09 17.58 10.66
C THR A 88 13.01 16.40 10.33
N PHE A 89 12.52 15.36 9.66
CA PHE A 89 13.32 14.19 9.35
C PHE A 89 14.38 14.52 8.31
N SER A 90 15.64 14.14 8.58
CA SER A 90 16.75 14.40 7.64
C SER A 90 16.70 13.52 6.38
N TRP A 91 15.86 12.48 6.39
CA TRP A 91 15.75 11.46 5.33
C TRP A 91 14.31 10.98 5.21
N PRO A 92 13.35 11.84 4.83
CA PRO A 92 12.00 11.39 4.56
C PRO A 92 12.04 10.33 3.46
N LYS A 93 11.25 9.28 3.62
CA LYS A 93 11.14 8.21 2.64
C LYS A 93 9.68 8.02 2.30
N TRP A 94 9.32 8.46 1.11
CA TRP A 94 7.99 8.27 0.55
C TRP A 94 8.05 8.05 -0.95
N GLU A 95 7.02 7.41 -1.48
CA GLU A 95 6.89 7.08 -2.89
C GLU A 95 5.43 7.15 -3.32
N ARG A 96 5.20 7.52 -4.60
CA ARG A 96 3.87 7.59 -5.19
C ARG A 96 3.57 6.27 -5.91
N PHE A 97 2.37 5.76 -5.73
CA PHE A 97 1.80 4.60 -6.40
C PHE A 97 0.48 4.97 -7.06
N ASP A 98 0.09 4.25 -8.10
CA ASP A 98 -1.20 4.49 -8.77
C ASP A 98 -2.34 3.76 -8.04
N THR A 99 -2.03 2.67 -7.32
CA THR A 99 -3.02 1.92 -6.55
C THR A 99 -2.72 1.89 -5.05
N LEU A 100 -3.79 1.79 -4.24
CA LEU A 100 -3.66 1.60 -2.79
C LEU A 100 -2.94 0.29 -2.46
N HIS A 101 -3.13 -0.74 -3.26
CA HIS A 101 -2.48 -2.05 -3.10
C HIS A 101 -0.95 -1.95 -3.19
N GLU A 102 -0.42 -1.24 -4.18
CA GLU A 102 1.02 -1.05 -4.33
C GLU A 102 1.60 -0.24 -3.16
N ALA A 103 0.90 0.82 -2.75
CA ALA A 103 1.27 1.61 -1.57
C ALA A 103 1.27 0.75 -0.29
N LEU A 104 0.29 -0.14 -0.12
CA LEU A 104 0.24 -1.09 0.99
C LEU A 104 1.42 -2.05 0.95
N ALA A 105 1.74 -2.63 -0.20
CA ALA A 105 2.88 -3.52 -0.36
C ALA A 105 4.20 -2.82 0.00
N TYR A 106 4.38 -1.58 -0.45
CA TYR A 106 5.53 -0.73 -0.10
C TYR A 106 5.67 -0.52 1.41
N MET A 107 4.56 -0.21 2.08
CA MET A 107 4.54 -0.02 3.53
C MET A 107 4.88 -1.32 4.28
N VAL A 108 4.39 -2.47 3.82
CA VAL A 108 4.70 -3.79 4.39
C VAL A 108 6.19 -4.10 4.32
N VAL A 109 6.84 -3.81 3.19
CA VAL A 109 8.28 -4.00 3.01
C VAL A 109 9.13 -2.86 3.57
N LYS A 110 8.53 -1.89 4.27
CA LYS A 110 9.20 -0.72 4.85
C LYS A 110 9.99 0.08 3.80
N GLY A 111 9.44 0.16 2.59
CA GLY A 111 10.05 0.81 1.44
C GLY A 111 11.35 0.15 0.93
N VAL A 112 11.63 -1.11 1.28
CA VAL A 112 12.75 -1.84 0.67
C VAL A 112 12.31 -2.33 -0.71
N GLU A 113 12.70 -1.59 -1.75
CA GLU A 113 12.30 -1.84 -3.15
C GLU A 113 12.63 -3.27 -3.63
N GLU A 114 13.74 -3.85 -3.18
CA GLU A 114 14.14 -5.23 -3.51
C GLU A 114 13.15 -6.31 -3.03
N LEU A 115 12.29 -5.96 -2.07
CA LEU A 115 11.29 -6.87 -1.50
C LEU A 115 9.89 -6.60 -2.05
N LEU A 116 9.70 -5.57 -2.88
CA LEU A 116 8.42 -5.32 -3.53
C LEU A 116 8.07 -6.49 -4.48
N PRO A 117 6.81 -6.96 -4.47
CA PRO A 117 6.36 -7.87 -5.50
C PRO A 117 6.49 -7.20 -6.88
N PRO A 118 6.85 -7.94 -7.94
CA PRO A 118 6.94 -7.38 -9.28
C PRO A 118 5.57 -6.79 -9.66
N ILE A 119 5.57 -5.50 -9.99
CA ILE A 119 4.44 -4.84 -10.62
C ILE A 119 4.28 -5.56 -11.95
N ILE A 120 3.20 -6.34 -12.11
CA ILE A 120 2.85 -6.89 -13.41
C ILE A 120 2.18 -5.70 -14.12
N PRO A 121 2.87 -4.99 -15.05
CA PRO A 121 2.12 -4.09 -15.92
C PRO A 121 1.08 -4.94 -16.62
N ASP A 122 -0.14 -4.43 -16.74
CA ASP A 122 -1.14 -4.95 -17.69
C ASP A 122 -0.53 -4.87 -19.09
N THR A 123 0.31 -5.85 -19.39
CA THR A 123 0.92 -6.06 -20.68
C THR A 123 -0.24 -6.53 -21.51
N SER A 124 -0.75 -5.60 -22.29
CA SER A 124 -1.73 -5.80 -23.33
C SER A 124 -1.46 -7.14 -23.99
N ILE A 125 -2.39 -8.09 -23.83
CA ILE A 125 -2.49 -9.26 -24.68
C ILE A 125 -2.83 -8.72 -26.08
N GLY A 126 -1.80 -8.33 -26.81
CA GLY A 126 -1.86 -7.86 -28.19
C GLY A 126 -1.04 -8.82 -29.05
N GLU A 127 -1.74 -9.81 -29.61
CA GLU A 127 -1.34 -10.63 -30.75
C GLU A 127 0.08 -11.23 -30.76
N LEU A 128 0.20 -12.45 -30.25
CA LEU A 128 0.90 -13.50 -31.01
C LEU A 128 -0.12 -14.21 -31.89
N SER A 129 -0.54 -13.56 -32.97
CA SER A 129 -1.13 -14.27 -34.11
C SER A 129 0.01 -14.75 -35.01
N LEU A 130 0.02 -16.06 -35.26
CA LEU A 130 0.90 -16.74 -36.19
C LEU A 130 0.91 -16.01 -37.55
N ILE A 131 2.10 -15.72 -38.08
CA ILE A 131 2.53 -16.14 -39.43
C ILE A 131 4.04 -16.40 -39.41
#